data_AF-A0A0P1APL7-F1
#
_entry.id   AF-A0A0P1APL7-F1
#
_cell.length_a   1.000
_cell.length_b   1.000
_cell.length_c   1.000
_cell.angle_alpha   90.00
_cell.angle_beta   90.00
_cell.angle_gamma   90.00
#
_symmetry.space_group_name_H-M   'P 1'
#
loop_
_entity.id
_entity.type
_entity.pdbx_description
1 polymer ?
#
loop_
_entity_poly.entity_id
_entity_poly.type
_entity_poly.pdbx_seq_one_letter_code
_entity_poly.pdbx_strand_id
1 'polypeptide(L)'
;MVFQTIAWLLLEPKTTLYSPRFSQVSASVYYEMFSFWVQPQVVLVLGHIKYLVLDSMPEDAAKRTGDLKETKKLLRLTVRSFDDVRLTQLYQTATKTQIVEVFVDMEHTRQRLLSALRGGISVINKRTLLDDAFATLEEAQQSTDEDEAIKLYMEAERGFEKAELLTDDRSRELLKARRADLQQTIIKKFVKNKNVVNEKLNACNAVAPSVTTQTNVESFKLITARLDELRRFSAQQKAQVPPIDLTARLALLNNREIGPAPREDDLVERLRRLKGDNASSESGSSFQNVTFPGISAIDNIIEQVEDELMLGITDETSEFEHLIVVPLDIDASNMLVF
;
A
#
# COMPACT_ATOMS: atom_id res chain seq x y z
N MET A 1 13.33 17.38 -16.54
CA MET A 1 12.73 16.06 -16.78
C MET A 1 12.85 15.24 -15.51
N VAL A 2 11.76 14.67 -15.02
CA VAL A 2 11.67 14.06 -13.67
C VAL A 2 11.72 12.54 -13.75
N PHE A 3 11.09 11.97 -14.77
CA PHE A 3 11.01 10.53 -14.94
C PHE A 3 10.82 10.16 -16.41
N GLN A 4 11.41 9.06 -16.86
CA GLN A 4 11.25 8.52 -18.20
C GLN A 4 11.14 7.00 -18.12
N THR A 5 10.15 6.44 -18.82
CA THR A 5 9.92 5.00 -18.85
C THR A 5 9.23 4.57 -20.15
N ILE A 6 9.09 3.26 -20.30
CA ILE A 6 8.25 2.66 -21.33
C ILE A 6 6.92 2.34 -20.67
N ALA A 7 5.85 2.88 -21.25
CA ALA A 7 4.49 2.59 -20.86
C ALA A 7 3.80 1.78 -21.96
N TRP A 8 2.76 1.05 -21.54
CA TRP A 8 1.92 0.26 -22.42
C TRP A 8 0.51 0.83 -22.37
N LEU A 9 -0.10 1.06 -23.53
CA LEU A 9 -1.50 1.46 -23.64
C LEU A 9 -2.31 0.26 -24.13
N LEU A 10 -3.43 -0.02 -23.46
CA LEU A 10 -4.32 -1.09 -23.85
C LEU A 10 -5.09 -0.67 -25.12
N LEU A 11 -4.93 -1.43 -26.20
CA LEU A 11 -5.68 -1.25 -27.44
C LEU A 11 -6.98 -2.06 -27.38
N GLU A 12 -6.86 -3.34 -27.04
CA GLU A 12 -7.98 -4.28 -27.00
C GLU A 12 -7.88 -5.12 -25.72
N PRO A 13 -8.95 -5.21 -24.91
CA PRO A 13 -8.99 -6.09 -23.74
C PRO A 13 -8.97 -7.55 -24.17
N LYS A 14 -8.77 -8.46 -23.22
CA LYS A 14 -8.82 -9.89 -23.50
C LYS A 14 -10.19 -10.28 -24.04
N THR A 15 -10.19 -11.07 -25.10
CA THR A 15 -11.39 -11.71 -25.64
C THR A 15 -11.26 -13.22 -25.51
N THR A 16 -12.31 -13.96 -25.85
CA THR A 16 -12.28 -15.43 -25.86
C THR A 16 -11.26 -16.00 -26.86
N LEU A 17 -10.93 -15.23 -27.91
CA LEU A 17 -10.07 -15.66 -29.01
C LEU A 17 -8.64 -15.13 -28.92
N TYR A 18 -8.42 -13.98 -28.26
CA TYR A 18 -7.12 -13.31 -28.25
C TYR A 18 -6.75 -12.76 -26.87
N SER A 19 -5.44 -12.78 -26.58
CA SER A 19 -4.84 -12.08 -25.44
C SER A 19 -4.97 -10.55 -25.59
N PRO A 20 -4.92 -9.79 -24.49
CA PRO A 20 -5.01 -8.33 -24.55
C PRO A 20 -3.88 -7.76 -25.41
N ARG A 21 -4.21 -6.77 -26.24
CA ARG A 21 -3.25 -6.12 -27.14
C ARG A 21 -2.80 -4.80 -26.56
N PHE A 22 -1.49 -4.61 -26.52
CA PHE A 22 -0.87 -3.40 -25.99
C PHE A 22 -0.06 -2.69 -27.07
N SER A 23 -0.10 -1.37 -27.04
CA SER A 23 0.82 -0.51 -27.78
C SER A 23 1.92 -0.01 -26.86
N GLN A 24 3.17 -0.13 -27.27
CA GLN A 24 4.32 0.38 -26.52
C GLN A 24 4.50 1.87 -26.82
N VAL A 25 4.54 2.69 -25.77
CA VAL A 25 4.66 4.14 -25.88
C VAL A 25 5.68 4.66 -24.89
N SER A 26 6.53 5.60 -25.30
CA SER A 26 7.45 6.28 -24.37
C SER A 26 6.67 7.21 -23.46
N ALA A 27 6.83 7.06 -22.14
CA ALA A 27 6.25 7.95 -21.16
C ALA A 27 7.33 8.79 -20.49
N SER A 28 7.16 10.11 -20.49
CA SER A 28 8.05 11.02 -19.75
C SER A 28 7.25 12.01 -18.93
N VAL A 29 7.75 12.31 -17.74
CA VAL A 29 7.13 13.25 -16.79
C VAL A 29 8.09 14.39 -16.54
N TYR A 30 7.57 15.62 -16.58
CA TYR A 30 8.31 16.81 -16.21
C TYR A 30 7.40 17.86 -15.57
N TYR A 31 8.00 18.79 -14.83
CA TYR A 31 7.30 19.95 -14.29
C TYR A 31 7.50 21.12 -15.23
N GLU A 32 6.41 21.83 -15.53
CA GLU A 32 6.44 23.04 -16.31
C GLU A 32 5.63 24.12 -15.60
N MET A 33 6.18 25.32 -15.53
CA MET A 33 5.49 26.49 -15.03
C MET A 33 4.83 27.19 -16.22
N PHE A 34 3.51 27.27 -16.19
CA PHE A 34 2.73 27.91 -17.24
C PHE A 34 2.44 29.37 -16.87
N SER A 35 2.41 30.26 -17.86
CA SER A 35 2.22 31.71 -17.65
C SER A 35 0.91 32.07 -16.97
N PHE A 36 -0.10 31.21 -17.05
CA PHE A 36 -1.43 31.40 -16.48
C PHE A 36 -1.62 30.73 -15.11
N TRP A 37 -0.61 30.02 -14.59
CA TRP A 37 -0.69 29.30 -13.33
C TRP A 37 0.41 29.71 -12.36
N VAL A 38 0.04 29.87 -11.09
CA VAL A 38 0.94 30.31 -10.02
C VAL A 38 1.86 29.18 -9.54
N GLN A 39 1.46 27.93 -9.77
CA GLN A 39 2.18 26.73 -9.33
C GLN A 39 2.71 25.92 -10.51
N PRO A 40 3.88 25.24 -10.36
CA PRO A 40 4.41 24.33 -11.37
C PRO A 40 3.52 23.10 -11.49
N GLN A 41 3.30 22.65 -12.72
CA GLN A 41 2.28 21.65 -13.02
C GLN A 41 2.92 20.42 -13.65
N VAL A 42 2.34 19.26 -13.34
CA VAL A 42 2.86 17.96 -13.76
C VAL A 42 2.41 17.70 -15.19
N VAL A 43 3.37 17.62 -16.11
CA VAL A 43 3.13 17.29 -17.50
C VAL A 43 3.61 15.87 -17.77
N LEU A 44 2.72 15.04 -18.29
CA LEU A 44 3.00 13.70 -18.79
C LEU A 44 2.98 13.72 -20.32
N VAL A 45 4.06 13.28 -20.95
CA VAL A 45 4.13 13.06 -22.40
C VAL A 45 4.04 11.57 -22.65
N LEU A 46 3.02 11.17 -23.40
CA LEU A 46 2.83 9.82 -23.89
C LEU A 46 3.05 9.84 -25.40
N GLY A 47 4.22 9.37 -25.84
CA GLY A 47 4.63 9.40 -27.24
C GLY A 47 4.76 10.84 -27.74
N HIS A 48 3.81 11.28 -28.55
CA HIS A 48 3.77 12.64 -29.10
C HIS A 48 2.74 13.56 -28.41
N ILE A 49 1.87 12.99 -27.57
CA ILE A 49 0.76 13.73 -26.96
C ILE A 49 1.16 14.19 -25.57
N LYS A 50 0.86 15.45 -25.26
CA LYS A 50 1.12 16.07 -23.96
C LYS A 50 -0.17 16.16 -23.15
N TYR A 51 -0.08 15.69 -21.92
CA TYR A 51 -1.16 15.68 -20.95
C TYR A 51 -0.74 16.41 -19.69
N LEU A 52 -1.67 17.17 -19.16
CA LEU A 52 -1.61 17.72 -17.84
C LEU A 52 -2.25 16.72 -16.87
N VAL A 53 -1.51 16.29 -15.84
CA VAL A 53 -1.99 15.31 -14.89
C VAL A 53 -2.64 16.00 -13.69
N LEU A 54 -3.89 15.64 -13.40
CA LEU A 54 -4.65 16.17 -12.26
C LEU A 54 -4.65 15.21 -11.09
N ASP A 55 -4.87 13.93 -11.37
CA ASP A 55 -4.90 12.88 -10.35
C ASP A 55 -4.31 11.57 -10.89
N SER A 56 -3.78 10.75 -9.98
CA SER A 56 -3.15 9.47 -10.29
C SER A 56 -3.43 8.41 -9.22
N MET A 57 -4.04 7.31 -9.66
CA MET A 57 -4.47 6.22 -8.78
C MET A 57 -3.97 4.86 -9.28
N PRO A 58 -3.38 4.02 -8.39
CA PRO A 58 -3.17 2.60 -8.67
C PRO A 58 -4.48 1.91 -9.01
N GLU A 59 -4.48 1.05 -10.02
CA GLU A 59 -5.58 0.10 -10.23
C GLU A 59 -5.05 -1.30 -10.55
N ASP A 60 -5.94 -2.28 -10.49
CA ASP A 60 -5.62 -3.67 -10.77
C ASP A 60 -5.68 -3.94 -12.28
N ALA A 61 -4.53 -4.25 -12.88
CA ALA A 61 -4.42 -4.52 -14.30
C ALA A 61 -5.24 -5.73 -14.72
N ALA A 62 -5.31 -6.78 -13.89
CA ALA A 62 -6.02 -8.01 -14.20
C ALA A 62 -7.53 -7.79 -14.33
N LYS A 63 -8.10 -6.92 -13.47
CA LYS A 63 -9.51 -6.54 -13.55
C LYS A 63 -9.82 -5.79 -14.84
N ARG A 64 -8.92 -4.89 -15.25
CA ARG A 64 -9.16 -4.05 -16.41
C ARG A 64 -8.96 -4.78 -17.74
N THR A 65 -7.98 -5.68 -17.82
CA THR A 65 -7.69 -6.46 -19.03
C THR A 65 -8.57 -7.69 -19.16
N GLY A 66 -9.20 -8.15 -18.07
CA GLY A 66 -9.95 -9.40 -18.01
C GLY A 66 -9.03 -10.64 -17.96
N ASP A 67 -7.74 -10.46 -17.71
CA ASP A 67 -6.77 -11.54 -17.63
C ASP A 67 -6.15 -11.69 -16.24
N LEU A 68 -6.47 -12.78 -15.54
CA LEU A 68 -5.89 -13.11 -14.24
C LEU A 68 -4.38 -13.36 -14.28
N LYS A 69 -3.83 -13.63 -15.48
CA LYS A 69 -2.39 -13.81 -15.69
C LYS A 69 -1.66 -12.53 -16.08
N GLU A 70 -2.33 -11.38 -16.05
CA GLU A 70 -1.72 -10.10 -16.41
C GLU A 70 -0.56 -9.76 -15.46
N THR A 71 0.62 -9.57 -16.02
CA THR A 71 1.83 -9.25 -15.26
C THR A 71 2.06 -7.75 -15.13
N LYS A 72 1.52 -6.96 -16.08
CA LYS A 72 1.59 -5.50 -16.05
C LYS A 72 0.82 -4.94 -14.86
N LYS A 73 1.18 -3.72 -14.48
CA LYS A 73 0.59 -2.95 -13.39
C LYS A 73 -0.06 -1.70 -13.96
N LEU A 74 -1.31 -1.47 -13.57
CA LEU A 74 -2.13 -0.40 -14.13
C LEU A 74 -2.04 0.86 -13.27
N LEU A 75 -2.01 1.99 -13.95
CA LEU A 75 -2.12 3.31 -13.38
C LEU A 75 -3.23 4.07 -14.10
N ARG A 76 -4.26 4.47 -13.36
CA ARG A 76 -5.34 5.31 -13.87
C ARG A 76 -5.02 6.76 -13.59
N LEU A 77 -5.00 7.56 -14.64
CA LEU A 77 -4.66 8.97 -14.59
C LEU A 77 -5.84 9.81 -15.04
N THR A 78 -6.22 10.79 -14.22
CA THR A 78 -7.15 11.82 -14.62
C THR A 78 -6.33 12.96 -15.21
N VAL A 79 -6.46 13.17 -16.52
CA VAL A 79 -5.64 14.11 -17.28
C VAL A 79 -6.47 15.08 -18.10
N ARG A 80 -5.84 16.17 -18.53
CA ARG A 80 -6.36 17.08 -19.55
C ARG A 80 -5.37 17.14 -20.70
N SER A 81 -5.82 17.11 -21.95
CA SER A 81 -4.91 17.28 -23.07
C SER A 81 -4.44 18.72 -23.14
N PHE A 82 -3.18 18.93 -23.51
CA PHE A 82 -2.63 20.28 -23.54
C PHE A 82 -3.28 21.16 -24.62
N ASP A 83 -3.69 20.55 -25.73
CA ASP A 83 -4.40 21.23 -26.79
C ASP A 83 -5.78 21.72 -26.32
N ASP A 84 -6.49 20.92 -25.53
CA ASP A 84 -7.76 21.32 -24.94
C ASP A 84 -7.54 22.47 -23.96
N VAL A 85 -6.57 22.38 -23.02
CA VAL A 85 -6.27 23.46 -22.06
C VAL A 85 -5.98 24.79 -22.78
N ARG A 86 -5.21 24.76 -23.87
CA ARG A 86 -4.92 25.95 -24.69
C ARG A 86 -6.16 26.52 -25.37
N LEU A 87 -6.99 25.65 -25.97
CA LEU A 87 -8.23 26.07 -26.62
C LEU A 87 -9.22 26.63 -25.59
N THR A 88 -9.38 25.95 -24.46
CA THR A 88 -10.22 26.40 -23.36
C THR A 88 -9.77 27.75 -22.82
N GLN A 89 -8.46 27.98 -22.70
CA GLN A 89 -7.93 29.27 -22.30
C GLN A 89 -8.26 30.37 -23.31
N LEU A 90 -8.13 30.08 -24.61
CA LEU A 90 -8.40 31.03 -25.68
C LEU A 90 -9.88 31.43 -25.73
N TYR A 91 -10.78 30.46 -25.54
CA TYR A 91 -12.23 30.65 -25.68
C TYR A 91 -12.98 30.78 -24.35
N GLN A 92 -12.28 30.75 -23.20
CA GLN A 92 -12.86 30.81 -21.85
C GLN A 92 -13.96 29.77 -21.59
N THR A 93 -13.79 28.56 -22.09
CA THR A 93 -14.77 27.47 -21.93
C THR A 93 -14.44 26.59 -20.71
N ALA A 94 -15.20 25.51 -20.50
CA ALA A 94 -14.85 24.50 -19.51
C ALA A 94 -13.84 23.50 -20.09
N THR A 95 -12.80 23.16 -19.33
CA THR A 95 -11.78 22.16 -19.73
C THR A 95 -12.34 20.75 -19.60
N LYS A 96 -12.14 19.91 -20.61
CA LYS A 96 -12.54 18.50 -20.58
C LYS A 96 -11.52 17.66 -19.83
N THR A 97 -11.98 16.91 -18.83
CA THR A 97 -11.18 15.88 -18.16
C THR A 97 -11.30 14.56 -18.89
N GLN A 98 -10.18 13.84 -19.00
CA GLN A 98 -10.08 12.54 -19.63
C GLN A 98 -9.42 11.56 -18.67
N ILE A 99 -9.77 10.28 -18.81
CA ILE A 99 -9.15 9.21 -18.03
C ILE A 99 -8.22 8.46 -18.96
N VAL A 100 -6.95 8.39 -18.61
CA VAL A 100 -5.92 7.66 -19.36
C VAL A 100 -5.39 6.53 -18.50
N GLU A 101 -5.41 5.33 -19.06
CA GLU A 101 -4.95 4.10 -18.43
C GLU A 101 -3.57 3.76 -18.95
N VAL A 102 -2.59 3.70 -18.04
CA VAL A 102 -1.18 3.46 -18.36
C VAL A 102 -0.72 2.18 -17.69
N PHE A 103 -0.22 1.23 -18.47
CA PHE A 103 0.30 -0.04 -17.97
C PHE A 103 1.83 -0.01 -17.92
N VAL A 104 2.40 -0.57 -16.85
CA VAL A 104 3.84 -0.62 -16.60
C VAL A 104 4.24 -2.03 -16.17
N ASP A 105 5.35 -2.57 -16.65
CA ASP A 105 5.69 -3.98 -16.40
C ASP A 105 6.04 -4.29 -14.93
N MET A 106 6.63 -3.32 -14.21
CA MET A 106 7.16 -3.54 -12.87
C MET A 106 6.51 -2.63 -11.83
N GLU A 107 6.23 -3.21 -10.66
CA GLU A 107 5.58 -2.52 -9.54
C GLU A 107 6.43 -1.37 -8.99
N HIS A 108 7.75 -1.54 -8.90
CA HIS A 108 8.65 -0.47 -8.47
C HIS A 108 8.62 0.72 -9.45
N THR A 109 8.49 0.45 -10.76
CA THR A 109 8.38 1.48 -11.80
C THR A 109 7.06 2.23 -11.69
N ARG A 110 5.97 1.50 -11.40
CA ARG A 110 4.65 2.10 -11.13
C ARG A 110 4.70 3.03 -9.92
N GLN A 111 5.35 2.63 -8.83
CA GLN A 111 5.51 3.46 -7.64
C GLN A 111 6.35 4.71 -7.90
N ARG A 112 7.45 4.58 -8.66
CA ARG A 112 8.26 5.73 -9.09
C ARG A 112 7.48 6.69 -9.96
N LEU A 113 6.73 6.19 -10.94
CA LEU A 113 5.86 7.01 -11.79
C LEU A 113 4.79 7.75 -10.96
N LEU A 114 4.11 7.05 -10.05
CA LEU A 114 3.15 7.64 -9.11
C LEU A 114 3.76 8.76 -8.27
N SER A 115 4.96 8.52 -7.73
CA SER A 115 5.67 9.53 -6.93
C SER A 115 5.99 10.78 -7.75
N ALA A 116 6.44 10.62 -8.99
CA ALA A 116 6.72 11.73 -9.90
C ALA A 116 5.45 12.49 -10.28
N LEU A 117 4.33 11.78 -10.46
CA LEU A 117 3.06 12.38 -10.89
C LEU A 117 2.32 13.15 -9.79
N ARG A 118 2.45 12.74 -8.52
CA ARG A 118 1.76 13.40 -7.39
C ARG A 118 2.37 14.73 -6.97
N GLY A 119 3.28 15.29 -7.78
CA GLY A 119 4.07 16.44 -7.34
C GLY A 119 4.96 16.11 -6.14
N GLY A 120 5.11 14.81 -5.84
CA GLY A 120 6.13 14.34 -4.95
C GLY A 120 7.44 14.66 -5.63
N ILE A 121 8.02 15.80 -5.26
CA ILE A 121 9.44 16.01 -5.27
C ILE A 121 10.02 14.94 -4.33
N SER A 122 10.04 13.70 -4.81
CA SER A 122 11.10 12.74 -4.53
C SER A 122 12.25 13.05 -5.49
N VAL A 123 12.54 14.35 -5.68
CA VAL A 123 13.92 14.86 -5.66
C VAL A 123 14.34 15.03 -4.21
N ILE A 124 13.88 14.15 -3.35
CA ILE A 124 14.73 13.66 -2.31
C ILE A 124 15.80 12.84 -3.02
N ASN A 125 16.81 13.52 -3.59
CA ASN A 125 17.96 12.84 -4.15
C ASN A 125 18.47 11.95 -3.02
N LYS A 126 18.66 10.65 -3.27
CA LYS A 126 19.31 9.73 -2.33
C LYS A 126 20.57 10.37 -1.72
N ARG A 127 21.27 11.16 -2.54
CA ARG A 127 22.40 11.98 -2.14
C ARG A 127 22.03 13.09 -1.17
N THR A 128 21.01 13.91 -1.45
CA THR A 128 20.60 14.98 -0.52
C THR A 128 20.04 14.44 0.80
N LEU A 129 19.34 13.29 0.84
CA LEU A 129 18.95 12.69 2.13
C LEU A 129 20.13 12.27 2.96
N LEU A 130 21.09 11.60 2.32
CA LEU A 130 22.25 11.13 3.03
C LEU A 130 23.09 12.32 3.47
N ASP A 131 23.27 13.31 2.61
CA ASP A 131 23.99 14.54 2.93
C ASP A 131 23.29 15.31 4.07
N ASP A 132 21.95 15.42 4.07
CA ASP A 132 21.16 16.04 5.15
C ASP A 132 21.24 15.22 6.45
N ALA A 133 21.19 13.88 6.37
CA ALA A 133 21.33 12.99 7.52
C ALA A 133 22.75 13.01 8.10
N PHE A 134 23.77 13.20 7.26
CA PHE A 134 25.15 13.39 7.71
C PHE A 134 25.37 14.78 8.30
N ALA A 135 24.80 15.83 7.71
CA ALA A 135 24.87 17.20 8.24
C ALA A 135 24.23 17.28 9.63
N THR A 136 23.01 16.76 9.79
CA THR A 136 22.34 16.70 11.10
C THR A 136 23.10 15.84 12.13
N LEU A 137 23.78 14.78 11.69
CA LEU A 137 24.65 13.97 12.56
C LEU A 137 25.91 14.73 12.99
N GLU A 138 26.50 15.53 12.10
CA GLU A 138 27.65 16.39 12.41
C GLU A 138 27.25 17.51 13.38
N GLU A 139 26.10 18.14 13.17
CA GLU A 139 25.50 19.10 14.11
C GLU A 139 25.24 18.46 15.48
N ALA A 140 24.74 17.22 15.52
CA ALA A 140 24.55 16.47 16.77
C ALA A 140 25.87 16.17 17.51
N GLN A 141 26.98 16.04 16.79
CA GLN A 141 28.31 15.83 17.37
C GLN A 141 28.93 17.12 17.89
N GLN A 142 28.63 18.25 17.25
CA GLN A 142 29.13 19.58 17.62
C GLN A 142 28.26 20.27 18.68
N SER A 143 27.01 19.83 18.85
CA SER A 143 26.11 20.38 19.86
C SER A 143 26.66 20.18 21.27
N THR A 144 26.66 21.28 22.03
CA THR A 144 27.16 21.34 23.41
C THR A 144 26.08 20.92 24.42
N ASP A 145 24.80 20.98 24.03
CA ASP A 145 23.67 20.55 24.85
C ASP A 145 23.36 19.07 24.59
N GLU A 146 23.38 18.25 25.65
CA GLU A 146 23.13 16.82 25.53
C GLU A 146 21.67 16.53 25.13
N ASP A 147 20.70 17.37 25.50
CA ASP A 147 19.28 17.18 25.15
C ASP A 147 19.00 17.52 23.68
N GLU A 148 19.60 18.59 23.17
CA GLU A 148 19.53 18.97 21.77
C GLU A 148 20.28 17.96 20.88
N ALA A 149 21.47 17.52 21.32
CA ALA A 149 22.23 16.49 20.62
C ALA A 149 21.43 15.18 20.46
N ILE A 150 20.69 14.75 21.50
CA ILE A 150 19.85 13.54 21.42
C ILE A 150 18.74 13.70 20.37
N LYS A 151 18.08 14.87 20.31
CA LYS A 151 17.07 15.15 19.29
C LYS A 151 17.65 15.11 17.88
N LEU A 152 18.80 15.75 17.67
CA LEU A 152 19.49 15.76 16.38
C LEU A 152 19.95 14.36 15.95
N TYR A 153 20.42 13.51 16.88
CA TYR A 153 20.70 12.10 16.56
C TYR A 153 19.44 11.33 16.15
N MET A 154 18.31 11.55 16.82
CA MET A 154 17.04 10.91 16.42
C MET A 154 16.56 11.37 15.04
N GLU A 155 16.77 12.63 14.70
CA GLU A 155 16.44 13.18 13.38
C GLU A 155 17.34 12.60 12.28
N ALA A 156 18.65 12.51 12.55
CA ALA A 156 19.60 11.83 11.66
C ALA A 156 19.24 10.35 11.45
N GLU A 157 18.84 9.63 12.51
CA GLU A 157 18.40 8.23 12.44
C GLU A 157 17.20 8.05 11.51
N ARG A 158 16.21 8.94 11.63
CA ARG A 158 15.04 8.97 10.76
C ARG A 158 15.42 9.31 9.31
N GLY A 159 16.43 10.14 9.10
CA GLY A 159 17.01 10.43 7.78
C GLY A 159 17.62 9.18 7.14
N PHE A 160 18.43 8.44 7.89
CA PHE A 160 19.02 7.17 7.42
C PHE A 160 17.98 6.08 7.17
N GLU A 161 16.89 6.02 7.97
CA GLU A 161 15.78 5.09 7.74
C GLU A 161 15.07 5.35 6.40
N LYS A 162 14.80 6.61 6.09
CA LYS A 162 14.20 7.01 4.82
C LYS A 162 15.13 6.71 3.64
N ALA A 163 16.44 6.91 3.83
CA ALA A 163 17.45 6.60 2.82
C ALA A 163 17.55 5.08 2.57
N GLU A 164 17.41 4.24 3.61
CA GLU A 164 17.47 2.78 3.52
C GLU A 164 16.47 2.22 2.48
N LEU A 165 15.24 2.74 2.47
CA LEU A 165 14.14 2.33 1.58
C LEU A 165 14.44 2.60 0.09
N LEU A 166 15.39 3.49 -0.19
CA LEU A 166 15.73 3.98 -1.53
C LEU A 166 17.07 3.40 -2.04
N THR A 167 17.70 2.47 -1.30
CA THR A 167 19.05 1.94 -1.57
C THR A 167 19.08 0.50 -2.05
N ASP A 168 20.13 0.17 -2.83
CA ASP A 168 20.45 -1.20 -3.24
C ASP A 168 20.84 -2.08 -2.05
N ASP A 169 20.64 -3.41 -2.16
CA ASP A 169 20.78 -4.36 -1.06
C ASP A 169 22.13 -4.29 -0.32
N ARG A 170 23.24 -4.11 -1.05
CA ARG A 170 24.59 -3.97 -0.47
C ARG A 170 24.76 -2.68 0.35
N SER A 171 24.14 -1.58 -0.10
CA SER A 171 24.20 -0.29 0.61
C SER A 171 23.27 -0.30 1.83
N ARG A 172 22.18 -1.08 1.74
CA ARG A 172 21.20 -1.26 2.81
C ARG A 172 21.83 -1.88 4.06
N GLU A 173 22.68 -2.89 3.89
CA GLU A 173 23.39 -3.52 5.02
C GLU A 173 24.33 -2.56 5.74
N LEU A 174 25.05 -1.72 4.99
CA LEU A 174 25.92 -0.68 5.56
C LEU A 174 25.11 0.37 6.32
N LEU A 175 23.97 0.80 5.78
CA LEU A 175 23.08 1.74 6.46
C LEU A 175 22.45 1.14 7.72
N LYS A 176 22.08 -0.15 7.70
CA LYS A 176 21.58 -0.86 8.89
C LYS A 176 22.63 -0.93 10.00
N ALA A 177 23.86 -1.29 9.66
CA ALA A 177 24.96 -1.30 10.63
C ALA A 177 25.17 0.09 11.23
N ARG A 178 25.18 1.13 10.38
CA ARG A 178 25.36 2.51 10.83
C ARG A 178 24.21 3.02 11.70
N ARG A 179 22.97 2.67 11.38
CA ARG A 179 21.78 2.96 12.21
C ARG A 179 21.87 2.28 13.57
N ALA A 180 22.31 1.02 13.61
CA ALA A 180 22.48 0.30 14.87
C ALA A 180 23.50 0.99 15.80
N ASP A 181 24.63 1.44 15.25
CA ASP A 181 25.65 2.20 16.01
C ASP A 181 25.08 3.55 16.53
N LEU A 182 24.30 4.23 15.70
CA LEU A 182 23.67 5.51 16.04
C LEU A 182 22.63 5.32 17.16
N GLN A 183 21.79 4.29 17.07
CA GLN A 183 20.83 3.92 18.12
C GLN A 183 21.53 3.58 19.45
N GLN A 184 22.65 2.86 19.41
CA GLN A 184 23.46 2.61 20.62
C GLN A 184 24.00 3.91 21.22
N THR A 185 24.43 4.86 20.37
CA THR A 185 24.93 6.16 20.79
C THR A 185 23.84 7.00 21.44
N ILE A 186 22.62 7.01 20.88
CA ILE A 186 21.44 7.66 21.47
C ILE A 186 21.15 7.08 22.86
N ILE A 187 21.10 5.75 22.98
CA ILE A 187 20.84 5.08 24.27
C ILE A 187 21.92 5.43 25.29
N LYS A 188 23.20 5.40 24.89
CA LYS A 188 24.32 5.72 25.77
C LYS A 188 24.28 7.17 26.26
N LYS A 189 24.02 8.14 25.38
CA LYS A 189 23.87 9.56 25.75
C LYS A 189 22.65 9.78 26.66
N PHE A 190 21.53 9.12 26.37
CA PHE A 190 20.31 9.21 27.19
C PHE A 190 20.51 8.67 28.63
N VAL A 191 21.22 7.54 28.78
CA VAL A 191 21.56 6.98 30.09
C VAL A 191 22.50 7.89 30.87
N LYS A 192 23.50 8.47 30.20
CA LYS A 192 24.44 9.43 30.83
C LYS A 192 23.71 10.67 31.32
N ASN A 193 22.84 11.26 30.51
CA ASN A 193 22.07 12.44 30.89
C ASN A 193 21.15 12.14 32.09
N LYS A 194 20.45 10.99 32.10
CA LYS A 194 19.67 10.55 33.27
C LYS A 194 20.50 10.42 34.55
N ASN A 195 21.72 9.91 34.47
CA ASN A 195 22.60 9.79 35.63
C ASN A 195 23.06 11.17 36.13
N VAL A 196 23.36 12.10 35.24
CA VAL A 196 23.72 13.50 35.59
C VAL A 196 22.55 14.25 36.22
N VAL A 197 21.33 14.08 35.69
CA VAL A 197 20.12 14.68 36.26
C VAL A 197 19.82 14.09 37.64
N ASN A 198 20.00 12.78 37.83
CA ASN A 198 19.83 12.14 39.13
C ASN A 198 20.90 12.56 40.15
N GLU A 199 22.15 12.77 39.73
CA GLU A 199 23.22 13.30 40.59
C GLU A 199 22.97 14.76 40.98
N LYS A 200 22.49 15.61 40.06
CA LYS A 200 22.12 17.00 40.35
C LYS A 200 20.87 17.11 41.24
N LEU A 201 19.88 16.24 41.06
CA LEU A 201 18.69 16.15 41.92
C LEU A 201 19.03 15.66 43.34
N ASN A 202 20.01 14.76 43.48
CA ASN A 202 20.46 14.28 44.79
C ASN A 202 21.30 15.32 45.57
N ALA A 203 21.81 16.36 44.91
CA ALA A 203 22.54 17.47 45.55
C ALA A 203 21.64 18.65 45.97
N CYS A 204 20.39 18.71 45.51
CA CYS A 204 19.43 19.77 45.84
C CYS A 204 18.05 19.20 46.21
N ASN A 205 17.95 18.57 47.37
CA ASN A 205 16.65 18.36 48.01
C ASN A 205 16.32 19.52 48.95
N ALA A 206 15.63 20.54 48.42
CA ALA A 206 14.72 21.40 49.18
C ALA A 206 13.73 22.12 48.24
N VAL A 207 12.46 21.70 48.33
CA VAL A 207 11.21 22.46 48.06
C VAL A 207 10.61 22.45 46.63
N ALA A 208 9.49 21.70 46.54
CA ALA A 208 8.25 21.89 45.78
C ALA A 208 8.16 21.59 44.25
N PRO A 209 6.98 21.09 43.77
CA PRO A 209 6.83 20.41 42.48
C PRO A 209 6.41 21.38 41.36
N SER A 210 6.77 21.05 40.11
CA SER A 210 6.12 21.64 38.94
C SER A 210 5.81 20.58 37.89
N VAL A 211 4.54 20.61 37.50
CA VAL A 211 3.84 19.72 36.57
C VAL A 211 4.12 20.18 35.15
N THR A 212 4.72 19.34 34.31
CA THR A 212 4.36 19.11 32.88
C THR A 212 5.43 18.26 32.19
N THR A 213 5.04 17.05 31.74
CA THR A 213 5.66 16.10 30.75
C THR A 213 5.48 14.60 31.11
N GLN A 214 4.47 14.25 31.94
CA GLN A 214 4.27 12.88 32.43
C GLN A 214 3.85 11.82 31.39
N THR A 215 3.31 12.19 30.22
CA THR A 215 2.74 11.19 29.29
C THR A 215 3.77 10.34 28.53
N ASN A 216 5.00 10.85 28.33
CA ASN A 216 6.01 10.14 27.55
C ASN A 216 6.95 9.29 28.45
N VAL A 217 7.17 9.68 29.71
CA VAL A 217 8.02 8.91 30.63
C VAL A 217 7.32 7.64 31.11
N GLU A 218 5.98 7.66 31.24
CA GLU A 218 5.19 6.49 31.64
C GLU A 218 5.12 5.42 30.54
N SER A 219 5.00 5.84 29.28
CA SER A 219 5.00 4.93 28.13
C SER A 219 6.36 4.24 27.95
N PHE A 220 7.48 4.94 28.15
CA PHE A 220 8.80 4.32 28.15
C PHE A 220 9.00 3.36 29.33
N LYS A 221 8.54 3.71 30.54
CA LYS A 221 8.58 2.80 31.70
C LYS A 221 7.75 1.54 31.47
N LEU A 222 6.57 1.67 30.84
CA LEU A 222 5.69 0.56 30.50
C LEU A 222 6.32 -0.38 29.47
N ILE A 223 6.98 0.16 28.45
CA ILE A 223 7.66 -0.63 27.42
C ILE A 223 8.86 -1.38 28.00
N THR A 224 9.67 -0.74 28.86
CA THR A 224 10.81 -1.42 29.49
C THR A 224 10.35 -2.50 30.47
N ALA A 225 9.29 -2.26 31.24
CA ALA A 225 8.71 -3.26 32.14
C ALA A 225 8.16 -4.46 31.36
N ARG A 226 7.51 -4.21 30.22
CA ARG A 226 6.97 -5.27 29.34
C ARG A 226 8.08 -6.06 28.65
N LEU A 227 9.20 -5.45 28.30
CA LEU A 227 10.37 -6.15 27.78
C LEU A 227 11.04 -7.04 28.84
N ASP A 228 11.13 -6.57 30.08
CA ASP A 228 11.67 -7.40 31.17
C ASP A 228 10.70 -8.53 31.55
N GLU A 229 9.40 -8.31 31.45
CA GLU A 229 8.38 -9.35 31.59
C GLU A 229 8.47 -10.39 30.45
N LEU A 230 8.63 -9.97 29.20
CA LEU A 230 8.86 -10.85 28.05
C LEU A 230 10.17 -11.64 28.18
N ARG A 231 11.23 -11.02 28.72
CA ARG A 231 12.49 -11.71 29.02
C ARG A 231 12.30 -12.78 30.09
N ARG A 232 11.59 -12.47 31.19
CA ARG A 232 11.26 -13.45 32.24
C ARG A 232 10.38 -14.57 31.72
N PHE A 233 9.39 -14.26 30.88
CA PHE A 233 8.52 -15.24 30.24
C PHE A 233 9.30 -16.15 29.27
N SER A 234 10.24 -15.60 28.51
CA SER A 234 11.12 -16.39 27.62
C SER A 234 12.07 -17.30 28.41
N ALA A 235 12.55 -16.84 29.57
CA ALA A 235 13.39 -17.63 30.46
C ALA A 235 12.59 -18.76 31.13
N GLN A 236 11.33 -18.49 31.51
CA GLN A 236 10.41 -19.52 32.02
C GLN A 236 10.04 -20.56 30.95
N GLN A 237 9.80 -20.16 29.71
CA GLN A 237 9.58 -21.12 28.62
C GLN A 237 10.81 -21.99 28.33
N LYS A 238 12.02 -21.43 28.42
CA LYS A 238 13.26 -22.22 28.30
C LYS A 238 13.48 -23.17 29.47
N ALA A 239 12.94 -22.86 30.65
CA ALA A 239 13.08 -23.70 31.85
C ALA A 239 11.95 -24.76 32.00
N GLN A 240 10.79 -24.57 31.36
CA GLN A 240 9.63 -25.47 31.46
C GLN A 240 9.48 -26.45 30.30
N VAL A 241 10.30 -26.35 29.25
CA VAL A 241 10.30 -27.33 28.17
C VAL A 241 11.40 -28.37 28.47
N PRO A 242 11.08 -29.58 28.98
CA PRO A 242 12.04 -30.67 28.91
C PRO A 242 12.39 -30.89 27.42
N PRO A 243 13.61 -31.35 27.10
CA PRO A 243 14.05 -31.50 25.72
C PRO A 243 13.18 -32.52 25.01
N ILE A 244 12.11 -32.04 24.37
CA ILE A 244 11.23 -32.84 23.54
C ILE A 244 12.01 -33.08 22.26
N ASP A 245 12.44 -34.32 22.11
CA ASP A 245 13.24 -34.83 21.02
C ASP A 245 12.60 -34.45 19.67
N LEU A 246 13.19 -33.45 19.01
CA LEU A 246 12.72 -32.91 17.74
C LEU A 246 12.67 -33.99 16.64
N THR A 247 13.46 -35.05 16.80
CA THR A 247 13.47 -36.19 15.87
C THR A 247 12.20 -37.02 15.96
N ALA A 248 11.66 -37.25 17.17
CA ALA A 248 10.40 -37.96 17.38
C ALA A 248 9.20 -37.17 16.82
N ARG A 249 9.23 -35.84 16.92
CA ARG A 249 8.17 -34.96 16.39
C ARG A 249 8.21 -34.82 14.87
N LEU A 250 9.40 -34.85 14.27
CA LEU A 250 9.57 -34.95 12.82
C LEU A 250 9.16 -36.33 12.28
N ALA A 251 9.34 -37.41 13.06
CA ALA A 251 8.86 -38.74 12.70
C ALA A 251 7.32 -38.84 12.74
N LEU A 252 6.67 -38.22 13.74
CA LEU A 252 5.21 -38.12 13.85
C LEU A 252 4.59 -37.25 12.73
N LEU A 253 5.23 -36.15 12.34
CA LEU A 253 4.76 -35.30 11.23
C LEU A 253 4.98 -35.94 9.85
N ASN A 254 5.96 -36.83 9.71
CA ASN A 254 6.23 -37.58 8.48
C ASN A 254 5.35 -38.85 8.33
N ASN A 255 4.30 -39.02 9.13
CA ASN A 255 3.36 -40.14 9.05
C ASN A 255 4.03 -41.53 9.00
N ARG A 256 5.19 -41.70 9.66
CA ARG A 256 5.91 -42.99 9.66
C ARG A 256 5.46 -43.95 10.77
N GLU A 257 4.76 -43.47 11.80
CA GLU A 257 4.28 -44.31 12.93
C GLU A 257 2.88 -43.90 13.41
N ILE A 258 1.94 -43.68 12.50
CA ILE A 258 0.53 -43.75 12.86
C ILE A 258 0.08 -45.13 12.38
N GLY A 259 -0.40 -45.95 13.32
CA GLY A 259 -0.99 -47.26 13.04
C GLY A 259 -2.14 -47.19 12.02
N PRO A 260 -2.74 -48.33 11.65
CA PRO A 260 -3.68 -48.41 10.54
C PRO A 260 -4.77 -47.34 10.65
N ALA A 261 -5.07 -46.71 9.51
CA ALA A 261 -6.00 -45.60 9.42
C ALA A 261 -7.31 -45.89 10.18
N PRO A 262 -7.91 -44.87 10.85
CA PRO A 262 -9.20 -45.04 11.51
C PRO A 262 -10.23 -45.62 10.54
N ARG A 263 -11.01 -46.61 10.98
CA ARG A 263 -12.02 -47.28 10.15
C ARG A 263 -13.01 -46.25 9.60
N GLU A 264 -13.43 -46.43 8.35
CA GLU A 264 -14.28 -45.46 7.63
C GLU A 264 -15.57 -45.12 8.39
N ASP A 265 -16.07 -46.05 9.19
CA ASP A 265 -17.27 -45.87 10.04
C ASP A 265 -17.12 -44.74 11.07
N ASP A 266 -15.92 -44.54 11.65
CA ASP A 266 -15.65 -43.44 12.61
C ASP A 266 -15.64 -42.07 11.93
N LEU A 267 -15.24 -42.02 10.66
CA LEU A 267 -15.22 -40.79 9.87
C LEU A 267 -16.64 -40.40 9.46
N VAL A 268 -17.47 -41.39 9.11
CA VAL A 268 -18.88 -41.17 8.78
C VAL A 268 -19.67 -40.71 10.00
N GLU A 269 -19.43 -41.29 11.19
CA GLU A 269 -20.05 -40.81 12.43
C GLU A 269 -19.60 -39.39 12.81
N ARG A 270 -18.32 -39.07 12.63
CA ARG A 270 -17.80 -37.71 12.87
C ARG A 270 -18.40 -36.69 11.90
N LEU A 271 -18.55 -37.06 10.63
CA LEU A 271 -19.19 -36.18 9.64
C LEU A 271 -20.69 -35.99 9.93
N ARG A 272 -21.37 -37.03 10.41
CA ARG A 272 -22.78 -36.96 10.85
C ARG A 272 -22.95 -36.05 12.07
N ARG A 273 -22.07 -36.15 13.07
CA ARG A 273 -22.05 -35.24 14.23
C ARG A 273 -21.72 -33.80 13.83
N LEU A 274 -20.81 -33.61 12.87
CA LEU A 274 -20.44 -32.28 12.36
C LEU A 274 -21.56 -31.64 11.52
N LYS A 275 -22.36 -32.46 10.82
CA LYS A 275 -23.57 -32.01 10.10
C LYS A 275 -24.77 -31.71 11.02
N GLY A 276 -24.66 -31.95 12.32
CA GLY A 276 -25.70 -31.60 13.29
C GLY A 276 -26.86 -32.61 13.38
N ASP A 277 -26.76 -33.78 12.76
CA ASP A 277 -27.78 -34.84 12.84
C ASP A 277 -27.65 -35.64 14.15
N ASN A 278 -27.96 -35.01 15.28
CA ASN A 278 -28.24 -35.71 16.54
C ASN A 278 -29.66 -35.35 16.97
N ALA A 279 -30.65 -35.97 16.32
CA ALA A 279 -32.02 -35.97 16.81
C ALA A 279 -32.19 -37.08 17.86
N SER A 280 -32.24 -36.69 19.13
CA SER A 280 -33.08 -37.39 20.10
C SER A 280 -33.45 -36.49 21.29
N SER A 281 -34.76 -36.25 21.38
CA SER A 281 -35.55 -36.06 22.60
C SER A 281 -35.63 -34.66 23.24
N GLU A 282 -36.73 -33.99 22.85
CA GLU A 282 -37.68 -33.25 23.71
C GLU A 282 -37.18 -32.06 24.54
N SER A 283 -37.57 -30.84 24.12
CA SER A 283 -38.58 -30.03 24.82
C SER A 283 -38.70 -28.60 24.22
N GLY A 284 -39.84 -28.30 23.61
CA GLY A 284 -40.57 -27.07 23.93
C GLY A 284 -40.57 -25.86 22.97
N SER A 285 -41.74 -25.66 22.35
CA SER A 285 -42.33 -24.41 21.81
C SER A 285 -41.81 -23.93 20.44
N SER A 286 -42.47 -24.27 19.33
CA SER A 286 -43.78 -23.79 18.81
C SER A 286 -43.71 -22.44 18.09
N PHE A 287 -43.31 -22.46 16.83
CA PHE A 287 -43.94 -21.65 15.78
C PHE A 287 -44.16 -22.54 14.55
N GLN A 288 -45.27 -22.28 13.87
CA GLN A 288 -46.01 -23.17 12.99
C GLN A 288 -45.17 -23.80 11.87
N ASN A 289 -45.25 -25.13 11.77
CA ASN A 289 -44.94 -25.87 10.56
C ASN A 289 -46.02 -25.56 9.51
N VAL A 290 -45.75 -24.61 8.62
CA VAL A 290 -46.27 -24.69 7.26
C VAL A 290 -45.19 -25.39 6.45
N THR A 291 -45.46 -26.64 6.09
CA THR A 291 -44.63 -27.42 5.19
C THR A 291 -44.66 -26.76 3.81
N PHE A 292 -43.60 -26.03 3.46
CA PHE A 292 -43.29 -25.70 2.08
C PHE A 292 -42.21 -26.65 1.58
N PRO A 293 -42.30 -27.15 0.34
CA PRO A 293 -41.28 -28.01 -0.23
C PRO A 293 -39.98 -27.20 -0.33
N GLY A 294 -38.84 -27.87 -0.13
CA GLY A 294 -37.53 -27.23 0.01
C GLY A 294 -37.24 -26.21 -1.09
N ILE A 295 -37.23 -24.94 -0.71
CA ILE A 295 -36.70 -23.84 -1.49
C ILE A 295 -35.45 -23.39 -0.72
N SER A 296 -34.31 -23.47 -1.41
CA SER A 296 -33.01 -23.10 -0.86
C SER A 296 -33.03 -21.63 -0.49
N ALA A 297 -32.32 -21.21 0.57
CA ALA A 297 -32.17 -19.80 0.93
C ALA A 297 -31.63 -18.94 -0.25
N ILE A 298 -31.02 -19.58 -1.24
CA ILE A 298 -30.55 -18.97 -2.49
C ILE A 298 -31.71 -18.67 -3.45
N ASP A 299 -32.71 -19.53 -3.51
CA ASP A 299 -33.87 -19.35 -4.40
C ASP A 299 -34.76 -18.20 -3.92
N ASN A 300 -34.90 -18.01 -2.60
CA ASN A 300 -35.58 -16.83 -2.03
C ASN A 300 -34.83 -15.52 -2.33
N ILE A 301 -33.50 -15.55 -2.42
CA ILE A 301 -32.68 -14.38 -2.78
C ILE A 301 -32.83 -14.09 -4.28
N ILE A 302 -32.92 -15.12 -5.12
CA ILE A 302 -33.14 -14.96 -6.56
C ILE A 302 -34.52 -14.37 -6.83
N GLU A 303 -35.57 -14.89 -6.17
CA GLU A 303 -36.93 -14.37 -6.29
C GLU A 303 -37.03 -12.91 -5.80
N GLN A 304 -36.32 -12.56 -4.72
CA GLN A 304 -36.23 -11.17 -4.24
C GLN A 304 -35.51 -10.25 -5.24
N VAL A 305 -34.42 -10.70 -5.88
CA VAL A 305 -33.69 -9.91 -6.89
C VAL A 305 -34.50 -9.78 -8.19
N GLU A 306 -35.28 -10.80 -8.56
CA GLU A 306 -36.21 -10.75 -9.69
C GLU A 306 -37.38 -9.79 -9.43
N ASP A 307 -37.94 -9.77 -8.21
CA ASP A 307 -38.97 -8.80 -7.80
C ASP A 307 -38.43 -7.36 -7.75
N GLU A 308 -37.18 -7.17 -7.31
CA GLU A 308 -36.51 -5.86 -7.34
C GLU A 308 -36.24 -5.36 -8.78
N LEU A 309 -35.91 -6.26 -9.71
CA LEU A 309 -35.78 -5.95 -11.15
C LEU A 309 -37.14 -5.61 -11.78
N MET A 310 -38.22 -6.28 -11.36
CA MET A 310 -39.56 -6.04 -11.89
C MET A 310 -40.23 -4.78 -11.33
N LEU A 311 -39.86 -4.37 -10.11
CA LEU A 311 -40.33 -3.15 -9.45
C LEU A 311 -39.56 -1.88 -9.85
N GLY A 312 -38.57 -1.98 -10.73
CA GLY A 312 -38.05 -0.84 -11.48
C GLY A 312 -37.48 0.29 -10.62
N ILE A 313 -36.82 -0.03 -9.49
CA ILE A 313 -35.96 0.96 -8.82
C ILE A 313 -34.62 0.96 -9.55
N THR A 314 -34.64 1.50 -10.76
CA THR A 314 -33.43 2.05 -11.38
C THR A 314 -33.05 3.29 -10.59
N ASP A 315 -31.90 3.27 -9.93
CA ASP A 315 -31.24 4.50 -9.50
C ASP A 315 -31.09 5.38 -10.75
N GLU A 316 -31.95 6.39 -10.85
CA GLU A 316 -31.88 7.42 -11.88
C GLU A 316 -30.59 8.20 -11.68
N THR A 317 -29.66 8.10 -12.63
CA THR A 317 -28.89 9.24 -13.17
C THR A 317 -27.86 8.74 -14.18
N SER A 318 -28.20 8.79 -15.48
CA SER A 318 -27.44 9.53 -16.50
C SER A 318 -27.90 9.13 -17.90
N GLU A 319 -28.50 10.12 -18.55
CA GLU A 319 -28.94 10.15 -19.93
C GLU A 319 -27.82 9.73 -20.90
N PHE A 320 -28.07 8.67 -21.68
CA PHE A 320 -27.29 8.33 -22.87
C PHE A 320 -28.13 8.61 -24.11
N GLU A 321 -28.01 9.82 -24.66
CA GLU A 321 -28.38 10.11 -26.05
C GLU A 321 -27.31 11.02 -26.69
N HIS A 322 -26.44 10.41 -27.50
CA HIS A 322 -26.28 10.73 -28.93
C HIS A 322 -25.11 9.94 -29.54
N LEU A 323 -25.44 8.80 -30.13
CA LEU A 323 -24.64 8.20 -31.20
C LEU A 323 -24.83 9.05 -32.46
N ILE A 324 -23.84 9.87 -32.80
CA ILE A 324 -23.71 10.38 -34.17
C ILE A 324 -22.74 9.44 -34.90
N VAL A 325 -23.31 8.59 -35.75
CA VAL A 325 -22.60 7.95 -36.85
C VAL A 325 -22.29 9.04 -37.87
N VAL A 326 -21.00 9.32 -38.11
CA VAL A 326 -20.56 10.11 -39.27
C VAL A 326 -19.78 9.17 -40.20
N PRO A 327 -20.11 9.15 -41.51
CA PRO A 327 -19.51 8.23 -42.46
C PRO A 327 -18.09 8.66 -42.82
N LEU A 328 -17.22 7.68 -43.05
CA LEU A 328 -15.92 7.86 -43.71
C LEU A 328 -16.16 8.18 -45.20
N ASP A 329 -16.24 9.46 -45.53
CA ASP A 329 -16.00 9.91 -46.91
C ASP A 329 -14.48 9.88 -47.14
N ILE A 330 -14.06 8.88 -47.91
CA ILE A 330 -12.72 8.80 -48.51
C ILE A 330 -12.78 9.63 -49.78
N ASP A 331 -12.34 10.88 -49.69
CA ASP A 331 -12.09 11.69 -50.88
C ASP A 331 -10.66 11.43 -51.38
N ALA A 332 -10.60 10.70 -52.48
CA ALA A 332 -9.46 10.67 -53.37
C ALA A 332 -9.43 11.98 -54.16
N SER A 333 -8.33 12.74 -54.09
CA SER A 333 -7.61 13.27 -55.27
C SER A 333 -6.63 14.41 -54.93
N ASN A 334 -5.44 14.32 -55.54
CA ASN A 334 -4.50 15.39 -55.93
C ASN A 334 -3.66 16.04 -54.79
N MET A 335 -2.34 16.23 -54.89
CA MET A 335 -1.41 16.42 -56.02
C MET A 335 -0.03 15.81 -55.67
N LEU A 336 0.64 15.08 -56.57
CA LEU A 336 1.64 15.58 -57.53
C LEU A 336 2.68 16.57 -56.94
N VAL A 337 3.90 16.07 -56.73
CA VAL A 337 5.15 16.82 -56.94
C VAL A 337 6.16 15.86 -57.61
N PHE A 338 6.42 16.09 -58.89
CA PHE A 338 7.72 15.91 -59.52
C PHE A 338 8.23 17.32 -59.86
#